data_AF-A0A838RET8-F1
#
_entry.id   AF-A0A838RET8-F1
#
_cell.length_a   1.000
_cell.length_b   1.000
_cell.length_c   1.000
_cell.angle_alpha   90.00
_cell.angle_beta   90.00
_cell.angle_gamma   90.00
#
_symmetry.space_group_name_H-M   'P 1'
#
loop_
_entity.id
_entity.type
_entity.pdbx_description
1 polymer ?
#
loop_
_entity_poly.entity_id
_entity_poly.type
_entity_poly.pdbx_seq_one_letter_code
_entity_poly.pdbx_strand_id
1 'polypeptide(L)'
;LEVIVPRGWFLPVTPGTKYVSVAGAIANDVHGKNHHRAGTFGCHVTQFELLRSNGEQLLCSPTQNVELFRATIGGLGLTGLILWAEFTLKPIAGPLIEMERIRLPSLDAFFEVSGRSDQRYEYTVAWIDCLACGESLGRGIFMRGNHKESGETGRSGLPMTPTIPFDFPTFVLNHTTVKVFNTLYYRAQWQERIKSQVHYEPFFYPLDIVNNWNRIYGKRGFMQYQCVVPHDEGHAAIREIMRRIARSGSASFLAVLKEFGEVPSPGILSFPRPGVTLALDFPHHGAPTLALFDELDELVREAGGAVYPAKDARMSAANFQAYFPQWQDFARYVDPHFSSSFWRRVTVPQKDNF
;
A
#
# COMPACT_ATOMS: atom_id res chain seq x y z
N LEU A 1 14.06 -1.55 12.56
CA LEU A 1 14.29 -0.08 12.71
C LEU A 1 15.04 0.25 14.00
N GLU A 2 14.70 -0.37 15.13
CA GLU A 2 15.39 -0.19 16.43
C GLU A 2 16.92 -0.37 16.36
N VAL A 3 17.41 -1.26 15.49
CA VAL A 3 18.86 -1.51 15.32
C VAL A 3 19.56 -0.46 14.44
N ILE A 4 18.91 -0.01 13.36
CA ILE A 4 19.55 0.77 12.28
C ILE A 4 19.36 2.29 12.46
N VAL A 5 18.23 2.73 13.01
CA VAL A 5 17.93 4.17 13.21
C VAL A 5 18.91 4.83 14.19
N PRO A 6 19.23 4.23 15.35
CA PRO A 6 20.24 4.78 16.25
C PRO A 6 21.65 4.85 15.64
N ARG A 7 21.89 4.13 14.54
CA ARG A 7 23.16 4.12 13.80
C ARG A 7 23.17 5.10 12.61
N GLY A 8 22.13 5.93 12.47
CA GLY A 8 22.01 6.91 11.38
C GLY A 8 21.54 6.31 10.06
N TRP A 9 20.83 5.17 10.10
CA TRP A 9 20.33 4.48 8.90
C TRP A 9 18.83 4.25 8.95
N PHE A 10 18.18 4.34 7.79
CA PHE A 10 16.76 4.03 7.61
C PHE A 10 16.55 3.05 6.45
N LEU A 11 15.40 2.39 6.44
CA LEU A 11 14.99 1.56 5.30
C LEU A 11 14.73 2.49 4.10
N PRO A 12 15.19 2.14 2.88
CA PRO A 12 14.94 2.97 1.71
C PRO A 12 13.45 2.96 1.32
N VAL A 13 12.75 1.85 1.54
CA VAL A 13 11.30 1.72 1.34
C VAL A 13 10.70 0.99 2.53
N THR A 14 9.56 1.46 3.02
CA THR A 14 8.81 0.81 4.11
C THR A 14 7.30 0.92 3.88
N PRO A 15 6.52 -0.16 4.10
CA PRO A 15 5.07 -0.12 3.95
C PRO A 15 4.39 0.61 5.12
N GLY A 16 3.05 0.65 5.13
CA GLY A 16 2.27 1.33 6.18
C GLY A 16 2.31 0.69 7.57
N THR A 17 2.98 -0.46 7.72
CA THR A 17 3.22 -1.14 8.99
C THR A 17 4.66 -1.63 9.08
N LYS A 18 5.27 -1.57 10.26
CA LYS A 18 6.62 -2.09 10.52
C LYS A 18 6.63 -3.59 10.86
N TYR A 19 5.45 -4.19 11.03
CA TYR A 19 5.27 -5.59 11.43
C TYR A 19 5.26 -6.53 10.21
N VAL A 20 6.30 -6.46 9.39
CA VAL A 20 6.51 -7.35 8.23
C VAL A 20 7.90 -7.98 8.29
N SER A 21 8.04 -9.20 7.78
CA SER A 21 9.36 -9.81 7.59
C SER A 21 10.03 -9.26 6.32
N VAL A 22 11.36 -9.32 6.26
CA VAL A 22 12.12 -8.95 5.06
C VAL A 22 11.73 -9.83 3.87
N ALA A 23 11.61 -11.15 4.07
CA ALA A 23 11.16 -12.06 3.02
C ALA A 23 9.75 -11.72 2.51
N GLY A 24 8.82 -11.33 3.39
CA GLY A 24 7.48 -10.90 3.01
C GLY A 24 7.50 -9.58 2.22
N ALA A 25 8.39 -8.65 2.59
CA ALA A 25 8.60 -7.39 1.87
C ALA A 25 9.13 -7.63 0.44
N ILE A 26 10.06 -8.57 0.27
CA ILE A 26 10.60 -8.98 -1.04
C ILE A 26 9.53 -9.72 -1.86
N ALA A 27 8.87 -10.72 -1.27
CA ALA A 27 7.90 -11.57 -1.96
C ALA A 27 6.68 -10.80 -2.46
N ASN A 28 6.28 -9.71 -1.80
CA ASN A 28 5.20 -8.83 -2.24
C ASN A 28 5.69 -7.57 -2.95
N ASP A 29 7.02 -7.38 -3.03
CA ASP A 29 7.66 -6.18 -3.55
C ASP A 29 7.03 -4.89 -3.04
N VAL A 30 7.02 -4.76 -1.71
CA VAL A 30 6.25 -3.71 -1.02
C VAL A 30 6.72 -2.30 -1.40
N HIS A 31 5.80 -1.34 -1.29
CA HIS A 31 6.03 0.06 -1.64
C HIS A 31 5.78 0.99 -0.45
N GLY A 32 6.42 2.16 -0.46
CA GLY A 32 6.29 3.17 0.59
C GLY A 32 5.59 4.46 0.16
N LYS A 33 5.62 5.46 1.04
CA LYS A 33 5.21 6.85 0.76
C LYS A 33 6.14 7.56 -0.22
N ASN A 34 7.30 6.99 -0.52
CA ASN A 34 8.33 7.53 -1.40
C ASN A 34 8.48 6.76 -2.71
N HIS A 35 7.50 5.94 -3.09
CA HIS A 35 7.61 5.10 -4.28
C HIS A 35 7.93 5.93 -5.54
N HIS A 36 7.38 7.15 -5.65
CA HIS A 36 7.67 8.05 -6.78
C HIS A 36 9.14 8.39 -6.97
N ARG A 37 9.99 8.18 -5.95
CA ARG A 37 11.43 8.44 -6.01
C ARG A 37 12.29 7.20 -5.75
N ALA A 38 11.87 6.34 -4.84
CA ALA A 38 12.64 5.18 -4.41
C ALA A 38 12.24 3.88 -5.13
N GLY A 39 11.07 3.85 -5.77
CA GLY A 39 10.50 2.61 -6.28
C GLY A 39 10.03 1.69 -5.15
N THR A 40 10.18 0.39 -5.35
CA THR A 40 9.74 -0.66 -4.43
C THR A 40 10.89 -1.15 -3.55
N PHE A 41 10.58 -1.98 -2.55
CA PHE A 41 11.62 -2.61 -1.72
C PHE A 41 12.60 -3.43 -2.57
N GLY A 42 12.10 -4.12 -3.61
CA GLY A 42 12.90 -4.89 -4.54
C GLY A 42 13.99 -4.10 -5.26
N CYS A 43 13.78 -2.79 -5.52
CA CYS A 43 14.80 -1.91 -6.11
C CYS A 43 16.06 -1.76 -5.26
N HIS A 44 16.00 -2.11 -3.97
CA HIS A 44 17.09 -1.94 -3.01
C HIS A 44 17.73 -3.25 -2.56
N VAL A 45 17.20 -4.39 -3.00
CA VAL A 45 17.76 -5.71 -2.70
C VAL A 45 19.00 -5.93 -3.56
N THR A 46 20.12 -6.26 -2.93
CA THR A 46 21.39 -6.53 -3.64
C THR A 46 21.56 -8.01 -3.91
N GLN A 47 21.15 -8.87 -2.96
CA GLN A 47 21.19 -10.32 -3.10
C GLN A 47 20.33 -11.01 -2.04
N PHE A 48 19.96 -12.26 -2.29
CA PHE A 48 19.36 -13.14 -1.29
C PHE A 48 19.66 -14.60 -1.62
N GLU A 49 19.56 -15.47 -0.61
CA GLU A 49 19.65 -16.91 -0.81
C GLU A 49 18.25 -17.52 -0.84
N LEU A 50 18.00 -18.32 -1.87
CA LEU A 50 16.74 -18.97 -2.14
C LEU A 50 16.89 -20.48 -2.00
N LEU A 51 16.17 -21.08 -1.07
CA LEU A 51 16.05 -22.53 -0.92
C LEU A 51 14.89 -23.05 -1.77
N ARG A 52 15.20 -23.93 -2.72
CA ARG A 52 14.25 -24.64 -3.57
C ARG A 52 13.83 -25.97 -2.95
N SER A 53 12.71 -26.55 -3.41
CA SER A 53 12.18 -27.79 -2.82
C SER A 53 13.01 -29.04 -3.13
N ASN A 54 13.89 -28.96 -4.12
CA ASN A 54 14.89 -29.99 -4.42
C ASN A 54 16.10 -29.94 -3.46
N GLY A 55 16.14 -28.98 -2.52
CA GLY A 55 17.22 -28.79 -1.56
C GLY A 55 18.35 -27.86 -2.02
N GLU A 56 18.30 -27.37 -3.26
CA GLU A 56 19.31 -26.40 -3.74
C GLU A 56 19.17 -25.05 -3.04
N GLN A 57 20.31 -24.49 -2.63
CA GLN A 57 20.43 -23.13 -2.13
C GLN A 57 21.09 -22.28 -3.20
N LEU A 58 20.36 -21.30 -3.71
CA LEU A 58 20.77 -20.47 -4.83
C LEU A 58 20.97 -19.03 -4.37
N LEU A 59 22.19 -18.53 -4.52
CA LEU A 59 22.45 -17.10 -4.38
C LEU A 59 21.86 -16.38 -5.59
N CYS A 60 20.91 -15.48 -5.36
CA CYS A 60 20.21 -14.70 -6.38
C CYS A 60 20.57 -13.23 -6.22
N SER A 61 20.97 -12.58 -7.31
CA SER A 61 21.36 -11.18 -7.37
C SER A 61 21.10 -10.61 -8.77
N PRO A 62 21.29 -9.30 -9.01
CA PRO A 62 21.27 -8.72 -10.35
C PRO A 62 22.29 -9.32 -11.34
N THR A 63 23.28 -10.08 -10.87
CA THR A 63 24.34 -10.68 -11.69
C THR A 63 24.43 -12.21 -11.60
N GLN A 64 23.69 -12.85 -10.68
CA GLN A 64 23.72 -14.29 -10.46
C GLN A 64 22.29 -14.83 -10.28
N ASN A 65 21.95 -15.92 -10.99
CA ASN A 65 20.58 -16.44 -11.02
C ASN A 65 19.53 -15.35 -11.30
N VAL A 66 19.86 -14.43 -12.21
CA VAL A 66 19.14 -13.16 -12.44
C VAL A 66 17.65 -13.35 -12.67
N GLU A 67 17.28 -14.38 -13.42
CA GLU A 67 15.87 -14.66 -13.69
C GLU A 67 15.11 -15.08 -12.42
N LEU A 68 15.72 -15.89 -11.54
CA LEU A 68 15.15 -16.22 -10.24
C LEU A 68 15.16 -15.03 -9.28
N PHE A 69 16.17 -14.16 -9.36
CA PHE A 69 16.18 -12.89 -8.61
C PHE A 69 14.93 -12.05 -8.93
N ARG A 70 14.68 -11.85 -10.22
CA ARG A 70 13.52 -11.08 -10.73
C ARG A 70 12.19 -11.79 -10.49
N ALA A 71 12.13 -13.11 -10.61
CA ALA A 71 10.91 -13.86 -10.36
C ALA A 71 10.53 -13.85 -8.87
N THR A 72 11.51 -13.89 -7.95
CA THR A 72 11.24 -13.95 -6.51
C THR A 72 10.77 -12.61 -5.95
N ILE A 73 11.31 -11.49 -6.44
CA ILE A 73 10.82 -10.15 -6.08
C ILE A 73 9.41 -9.98 -6.64
N GLY A 74 8.44 -9.77 -5.75
CA GLY A 74 7.01 -9.76 -6.13
C GLY A 74 6.46 -11.15 -6.48
N GLY A 75 7.25 -12.21 -6.29
CA GLY A 75 6.92 -13.60 -6.65
C GLY A 75 5.97 -14.32 -5.69
N LEU A 76 5.41 -13.61 -4.71
CA LEU A 76 4.40 -14.10 -3.77
C LEU A 76 4.82 -15.36 -2.99
N GLY A 77 6.13 -15.57 -2.84
CA GLY A 77 6.72 -16.71 -2.14
C GLY A 77 6.61 -18.04 -2.89
N LEU A 78 6.36 -18.03 -4.20
CA LEU A 78 6.14 -19.24 -5.00
C LEU A 78 7.42 -19.80 -5.64
N THR A 79 8.50 -19.02 -5.65
CA THR A 79 9.78 -19.42 -6.26
C THR A 79 10.69 -20.21 -5.30
N GLY A 80 10.37 -20.27 -4.02
CA GLY A 80 11.20 -20.91 -3.00
C GLY A 80 11.13 -20.16 -1.66
N LEU A 81 11.92 -20.62 -0.70
CA LEU A 81 12.05 -19.99 0.61
C LEU A 81 13.27 -19.07 0.65
N ILE A 82 13.05 -17.77 0.89
CA ILE A 82 14.15 -16.83 1.11
C ILE A 82 14.74 -17.08 2.51
N LEU A 83 16.02 -17.46 2.58
CA LEU A 83 16.70 -17.78 3.84
C LEU A 83 17.29 -16.53 4.50
N TRP A 84 17.98 -15.71 3.71
CA TRP A 84 18.52 -14.42 4.11
C TRP A 84 18.51 -13.46 2.91
N ALA A 85 18.57 -12.16 3.18
CA ALA A 85 18.64 -11.12 2.15
C ALA A 85 19.58 -9.99 2.57
N GLU A 86 20.23 -9.40 1.59
CA GLU A 86 21.02 -8.18 1.68
C GLU A 86 20.32 -7.08 0.88
N PHE A 87 20.30 -5.88 1.44
CA PHE A 87 19.68 -4.71 0.82
C PHE A 87 20.35 -3.44 1.32
N THR A 88 20.26 -2.38 0.52
CA THR A 88 20.85 -1.08 0.85
C THR A 88 20.01 -0.34 1.90
N LEU A 89 20.69 0.44 2.73
CA LEU A 89 20.06 1.39 3.66
C LEU A 89 20.35 2.81 3.21
N LYS A 90 19.52 3.76 3.65
CA LYS A 90 19.75 5.19 3.40
C LYS A 90 20.20 5.91 4.67
N PRO A 91 21.12 6.89 4.58
CA PRO A 91 21.56 7.65 5.73
C PRO A 91 20.45 8.61 6.21
N ILE A 92 20.38 8.84 7.51
CA ILE A 92 19.50 9.81 8.17
C ILE A 92 20.24 10.49 9.32
N ALA A 93 19.98 11.78 9.55
CA ALA A 93 20.58 12.50 10.68
C ALA A 93 19.91 12.14 12.03
N GLY A 94 18.65 11.71 11.99
CA GLY A 94 17.91 11.35 13.18
C GLY A 94 16.51 10.81 12.87
N PRO A 95 15.73 10.50 13.92
CA PRO A 95 14.45 9.81 13.78
C PRO A 95 13.29 10.77 13.44
N LEU A 96 13.56 12.05 13.20
CA LEU A 96 12.55 13.08 12.98
C LEU A 96 12.30 13.32 11.49
N ILE A 97 11.03 13.55 11.17
CA ILE A 97 10.53 13.95 9.86
C ILE A 97 10.06 15.40 9.95
N GLU A 98 10.53 16.23 9.03
CA GLU A 98 9.95 17.54 8.78
C GLU A 98 8.74 17.35 7.89
N MET A 99 7.56 17.46 8.49
CA MET A 99 6.28 17.18 7.85
C MET A 99 5.51 18.47 7.59
N GLU A 100 4.86 18.52 6.43
CA GLU A 100 3.82 19.48 6.12
C GLU A 100 2.51 18.74 5.84
N ARG A 101 1.43 19.22 6.46
CA ARG A 101 0.06 18.79 6.18
C ARG A 101 -0.69 19.88 5.45
N ILE A 102 -1.27 19.55 4.31
CA ILE A 102 -1.99 20.47 3.42
C ILE A 102 -3.42 20.00 3.30
N ARG A 103 -4.37 20.88 3.60
CA ARG A 103 -5.79 20.61 3.46
C ARG A 103 -6.18 20.69 1.98
N LEU A 104 -6.81 19.65 1.47
CA LEU A 104 -7.23 19.54 0.07
C LEU A 104 -8.75 19.69 -0.06
N PRO A 105 -9.26 20.64 -0.86
CA PRO A 105 -10.69 20.81 -1.07
C PRO A 105 -11.32 19.77 -2.00
N SER A 106 -10.53 19.12 -2.87
CA SER A 106 -11.02 18.20 -3.90
C SER A 106 -9.91 17.26 -4.39
N LEU A 107 -10.28 16.28 -5.21
CA LEU A 107 -9.37 15.40 -5.93
C LEU A 107 -8.48 16.16 -6.93
N ASP A 108 -8.98 17.21 -7.58
CA ASP A 108 -8.16 18.02 -8.50
C ASP A 108 -7.03 18.74 -7.76
N ALA A 109 -7.33 19.25 -6.55
CA ALA A 109 -6.32 19.85 -5.70
C ALA A 109 -5.28 18.81 -5.21
N PHE A 110 -5.66 17.54 -5.06
CA PHE A 110 -4.71 16.46 -4.78
C PHE A 110 -3.67 16.36 -5.91
N PHE A 111 -4.09 16.24 -7.17
CA PHE A 111 -3.17 16.08 -8.30
C PHE A 111 -2.25 17.31 -8.46
N GLU A 112 -2.78 18.52 -8.29
CA GLU A 112 -1.98 19.75 -8.34
C GLU A 112 -0.90 19.80 -7.24
N VAL A 113 -1.27 19.47 -5.99
CA VAL A 113 -0.36 19.50 -4.85
C VAL A 113 0.66 18.37 -4.93
N SER A 114 0.24 17.18 -5.36
CA SER A 114 1.08 16.00 -5.50
C SER A 114 2.17 16.22 -6.55
N GLY A 115 1.81 16.61 -7.77
CA GLY A 115 2.79 16.90 -8.84
C GLY A 115 3.81 17.99 -8.50
N ARG A 116 3.44 19.00 -7.70
CA ARG A 116 4.37 20.02 -7.19
C ARG A 116 5.26 19.53 -6.04
N SER A 117 4.84 18.49 -5.33
CA SER A 117 5.53 17.97 -4.14
C SER A 117 6.67 17.02 -4.51
N ASP A 118 6.51 16.23 -5.57
CA ASP A 118 7.40 15.11 -5.92
C ASP A 118 8.87 15.50 -6.09
N GLN A 119 9.14 16.70 -6.58
CA GLN A 119 10.51 17.21 -6.75
C GLN A 119 11.21 17.50 -5.42
N ARG A 120 10.46 17.92 -4.39
CA ARG A 120 11.01 18.47 -3.13
C ARG A 120 10.85 17.55 -1.93
N TYR A 121 9.84 16.68 -1.96
CA TYR A 121 9.50 15.81 -0.85
C TYR A 121 9.72 14.36 -1.23
N GLU A 122 10.45 13.67 -0.38
CA GLU A 122 10.70 12.26 -0.52
C GLU A 122 9.46 11.44 -0.23
N TYR A 123 8.69 11.81 0.80
CA TYR A 123 7.51 11.07 1.22
C TYR A 123 6.26 11.90 0.94
N THR A 124 5.29 11.32 0.22
CA THR A 124 3.98 11.93 -0.08
C THR A 124 2.87 10.90 0.11
N VAL A 125 1.74 11.35 0.66
CA VAL A 125 0.52 10.54 0.80
C VAL A 125 -0.65 11.46 1.12
N ALA A 126 -1.86 11.11 0.71
CA ALA A 126 -3.08 11.76 1.15
C ALA A 126 -3.99 10.81 1.89
N TRP A 127 -4.58 11.28 2.99
CA TRP A 127 -5.86 10.76 3.46
C TRP A 127 -6.98 11.48 2.72
N ILE A 128 -8.00 10.75 2.29
CA ILE A 128 -9.13 11.27 1.50
C ILE A 128 -10.47 10.88 2.12
N ASP A 129 -11.46 11.75 1.99
CA ASP A 129 -12.84 11.49 2.40
C ASP A 129 -13.63 10.87 1.24
N CYS A 130 -13.75 9.54 1.25
CA CYS A 130 -14.46 8.79 0.20
C CYS A 130 -15.99 8.93 0.23
N LEU A 131 -16.57 9.63 1.21
CA LEU A 131 -17.99 9.95 1.25
C LEU A 131 -18.30 11.36 0.73
N ALA A 132 -17.27 12.17 0.46
CA ALA A 132 -17.46 13.48 -0.13
C ALA A 132 -17.91 13.35 -1.60
N CYS A 133 -18.87 14.19 -2.00
CA CYS A 133 -19.49 14.17 -3.33
C CYS A 133 -19.44 15.57 -3.98
N GLY A 134 -19.78 15.63 -5.28
CA GLY A 134 -19.83 16.90 -6.02
C GLY A 134 -18.46 17.55 -6.15
N GLU A 135 -18.40 18.87 -5.94
CA GLU A 135 -17.15 19.65 -6.01
C GLU A 135 -16.13 19.28 -4.92
N SER A 136 -16.60 18.70 -3.81
CA SER A 136 -15.76 18.25 -2.70
C SER A 136 -15.28 16.80 -2.83
N LEU A 137 -15.60 16.11 -3.92
CA LEU A 137 -15.18 14.72 -4.15
C LEU A 137 -13.66 14.60 -3.99
N GLY A 138 -13.22 13.69 -3.12
CA GLY A 138 -11.80 13.46 -2.84
C GLY A 138 -11.12 14.53 -1.98
N ARG A 139 -11.88 15.40 -1.30
CA ARG A 139 -11.31 16.28 -0.26
C ARG A 139 -10.51 15.47 0.76
N GLY A 140 -9.48 16.07 1.35
CA GLY A 140 -8.57 15.29 2.18
C GLY A 140 -7.48 16.09 2.87
N ILE A 141 -6.51 15.38 3.44
CA ILE A 141 -5.31 15.94 4.04
C ILE A 141 -4.11 15.29 3.35
N PHE A 142 -3.38 16.10 2.58
CA PHE A 142 -2.10 15.72 1.99
C PHE A 142 -0.99 15.84 3.03
N MET A 143 -0.15 14.83 3.15
CA MET A 143 0.98 14.77 4.05
C MET A 143 2.24 14.56 3.23
N ARG A 144 3.20 15.47 3.38
CA ARG A 144 4.51 15.37 2.75
C ARG A 144 5.62 15.61 3.74
N GLY A 145 6.79 15.03 3.53
CA GLY A 145 7.90 15.25 4.43
C GLY A 145 9.22 14.66 3.96
N ASN A 146 10.28 15.07 4.66
CA ASN A 146 11.66 14.60 4.50
C ASN A 146 12.25 14.27 5.88
N HIS A 147 13.27 13.43 5.94
CA HIS A 147 14.06 13.32 7.18
C HIS A 147 14.68 14.68 7.49
N LYS A 148 14.67 15.07 8.77
CA LYS A 148 15.32 16.29 9.22
C LYS A 148 16.83 16.19 8.95
N GLU A 149 17.40 17.18 8.28
CA GLU A 149 18.81 17.18 7.84
C GLU A 149 19.80 17.45 8.99
N SER A 150 19.36 18.12 10.06
CA SER A 150 20.21 18.49 11.19
C SER A 150 19.47 18.42 12.52
N GLY A 151 20.17 18.04 13.59
CA GLY A 151 19.62 17.98 14.95
C GLY A 151 20.02 16.70 15.67
N GLU A 152 20.07 16.77 17.00
CA GLU A 152 20.51 15.65 17.85
C GLU A 152 19.72 14.37 17.57
N THR A 153 20.43 13.24 17.64
CA THR A 153 19.86 11.89 17.76
C THR A 153 19.17 11.75 19.13
N GLY A 154 18.16 12.58 19.38
CA GLY A 154 17.35 12.49 20.57
C GLY A 154 16.60 11.17 20.56
N ARG A 155 16.70 10.41 21.64
CA ARG A 155 15.76 9.33 21.92
C ARG A 155 14.38 9.96 22.10
N SER A 156 13.58 10.03 21.05
CA SER A 156 12.16 10.32 21.22
C SER A 156 11.54 9.18 22.02
N GLY A 157 10.85 9.49 23.12
CA GLY A 157 10.11 8.50 23.87
C GLY A 157 9.16 7.73 22.96
N LEU A 158 9.05 6.42 23.17
CA LEU A 158 8.11 5.59 22.44
C LEU A 158 6.69 6.10 22.71
N PRO A 159 5.87 6.35 21.67
CA PRO A 159 4.49 6.75 21.87
C PRO A 159 3.75 5.65 22.65
N MET A 160 2.88 6.06 23.58
CA MET A 160 1.95 5.12 24.21
C MET A 160 1.10 4.45 23.12
N THR A 161 0.95 3.13 23.19
CA THR A 161 0.15 2.36 22.24
C THR A 161 -1.21 1.97 22.83
N PRO A 162 -2.26 2.80 22.69
CA PRO A 162 -3.60 2.43 23.14
C PRO A 162 -4.06 1.11 22.50
N THR A 163 -4.82 0.33 23.25
CA THR A 163 -5.34 -0.97 22.80
C THR A 163 -6.86 -0.93 22.71
N ILE A 164 -7.43 -1.40 21.60
CA ILE A 164 -8.88 -1.58 21.44
C ILE A 164 -9.29 -2.94 22.06
N PRO A 165 -10.01 -2.96 23.20
CA PRO A 165 -10.16 -4.17 24.00
C PRO A 165 -11.30 -5.10 23.55
N PHE A 166 -12.20 -4.62 22.69
CA PHE A 166 -13.34 -5.39 22.18
C PHE A 166 -13.69 -5.01 20.75
N ASP A 167 -14.37 -5.92 20.05
CA ASP A 167 -14.91 -5.66 18.72
C ASP A 167 -16.06 -4.66 18.80
N PHE A 168 -16.01 -3.58 18.02
CA PHE A 168 -17.08 -2.60 18.01
C PHE A 168 -18.39 -3.23 17.50
N PRO A 169 -19.55 -2.83 18.04
CA PRO A 169 -20.83 -3.25 17.49
C PRO A 169 -20.93 -2.88 16.01
N THR A 170 -21.55 -3.75 15.20
CA THR A 170 -21.61 -3.60 13.73
C THR A 170 -22.32 -2.33 13.26
N PHE A 171 -23.11 -1.69 14.13
CA PHE A 171 -23.75 -0.41 13.82
C PHE A 171 -22.84 0.80 14.03
N VAL A 172 -21.66 0.67 14.66
CA VAL A 172 -20.76 1.80 14.94
C VAL A 172 -20.07 2.30 13.67
N LEU A 173 -19.66 1.42 12.76
CA LEU A 173 -19.17 1.79 11.44
C LEU A 173 -20.33 1.71 10.43
N ASN A 174 -21.01 2.84 10.24
CA ASN A 174 -22.02 3.00 9.21
C ASN A 174 -21.76 4.31 8.44
N HIS A 175 -22.51 4.51 7.37
CA HIS A 175 -22.40 5.70 6.53
C HIS A 175 -22.43 7.01 7.32
N THR A 176 -23.37 7.16 8.27
CA THR A 176 -23.54 8.39 9.05
C THR A 176 -22.38 8.64 10.01
N THR A 177 -21.94 7.61 10.76
CA THR A 177 -20.86 7.76 11.72
C THR A 177 -19.52 8.04 11.03
N VAL A 178 -19.23 7.37 9.92
CA VAL A 178 -18.03 7.64 9.12
C VAL A 178 -18.11 9.02 8.48
N LYS A 179 -19.27 9.46 7.98
CA LYS A 179 -19.43 10.83 7.44
C LYS A 179 -19.14 11.90 8.49
N VAL A 180 -19.65 11.73 9.71
CA VAL A 180 -19.38 12.64 10.83
C VAL A 180 -17.89 12.62 11.17
N PHE A 181 -17.30 11.44 11.35
CA PHE A 181 -15.87 11.29 11.66
C PHE A 181 -14.98 11.94 10.59
N ASN A 182 -15.19 11.63 9.30
CA ASN A 182 -14.42 12.19 8.20
C ASN A 182 -14.56 13.72 8.14
N THR A 183 -15.77 14.24 8.35
CA THR A 183 -16.02 15.70 8.35
C THR A 183 -15.31 16.37 9.52
N LEU A 184 -15.33 15.77 10.72
CA LEU A 184 -14.63 16.29 11.89
C LEU A 184 -13.11 16.22 11.70
N TYR A 185 -12.58 15.11 11.21
CA TYR A 185 -11.16 14.94 10.95
C TYR A 185 -10.65 15.96 9.92
N TYR A 186 -11.35 16.12 8.80
CA TYR A 186 -11.03 17.12 7.78
C TYR A 186 -11.13 18.56 8.31
N ARG A 187 -12.12 18.84 9.16
CA ARG A 187 -12.31 20.18 9.75
C ARG A 187 -11.44 20.46 10.98
N ALA A 188 -10.85 19.45 11.63
CA ALA A 188 -9.97 19.65 12.77
C ALA A 188 -8.69 20.40 12.38
N GLN A 189 -8.25 20.24 11.13
CA GLN A 189 -7.23 21.11 10.53
C GLN A 189 -7.90 22.39 9.98
N TRP A 190 -7.89 23.46 10.79
CA TRP A 190 -8.42 24.76 10.37
C TRP A 190 -7.52 25.51 9.39
N GLN A 191 -6.20 25.41 9.57
CA GLN A 191 -5.22 26.05 8.70
C GLN A 191 -5.05 25.25 7.40
N GLU A 192 -4.89 25.97 6.28
CA GLU A 192 -4.62 25.33 4.98
C GLU A 192 -3.34 24.49 5.03
N ARG A 193 -2.29 25.00 5.67
CA ARG A 193 -1.00 24.34 5.80
C ARG A 193 -0.50 24.35 7.23
N ILE A 194 -0.04 23.20 7.72
CA ILE A 194 0.59 23.05 9.03
C ILE A 194 1.95 22.40 8.85
N LYS A 195 3.01 23.06 9.33
CA LYS A 195 4.36 22.49 9.40
C LYS A 195 4.63 21.99 10.82
N SER A 196 5.28 20.84 10.92
CA SER A 196 5.59 20.20 12.21
C SER A 196 6.80 19.28 12.09
N GLN A 197 7.49 19.05 13.19
CA GLN A 197 8.48 17.97 13.30
C GLN A 197 7.84 16.81 14.07
N VAL A 198 7.88 15.62 13.50
CA VAL A 198 7.27 14.42 14.08
C VAL A 198 8.27 13.27 14.07
N HIS A 199 8.13 12.33 15.01
CA HIS A 199 8.90 11.09 14.96
C HIS A 199 8.51 10.27 13.71
N TYR A 200 9.43 9.49 13.16
CA TYR A 200 9.19 8.67 11.97
C TYR A 200 8.03 7.68 12.19
N GLU A 201 7.84 7.20 13.42
CA GLU A 201 6.85 6.17 13.71
C GLU A 201 5.40 6.60 13.46
N PRO A 202 4.85 7.68 14.08
CA PRO A 202 3.52 8.17 13.73
C PRO A 202 3.45 8.70 12.29
N PHE A 203 4.58 9.08 11.68
CA PHE A 203 4.62 9.49 10.28
C PHE A 203 4.42 8.30 9.33
N PHE A 204 5.15 7.20 9.48
CA PHE A 204 5.09 6.05 8.57
C PHE A 204 4.01 5.03 8.96
N TYR A 205 3.80 4.84 10.26
CA TYR A 205 2.99 3.76 10.83
C TYR A 205 1.87 4.29 11.74
N PRO A 206 0.99 5.16 11.24
CA PRO A 206 -0.04 5.80 12.08
C PRO A 206 -1.06 4.82 12.67
N LEU A 207 -1.18 3.60 12.13
CA LEU A 207 -2.05 2.55 12.67
C LEU A 207 -1.32 1.62 13.66
N ASP A 208 0.01 1.47 13.53
CA ASP A 208 0.80 0.61 14.42
C ASP A 208 0.85 1.16 15.86
N ILE A 209 0.54 2.45 16.04
CA ILE A 209 0.43 3.05 17.37
C ILE A 209 -0.86 2.62 18.10
N VAL A 210 -1.80 1.94 17.43
CA VAL A 210 -3.05 1.47 18.03
C VAL A 210 -3.10 -0.06 17.97
N ASN A 211 -2.91 -0.71 19.11
CA ASN A 211 -3.02 -2.16 19.22
C ASN A 211 -4.47 -2.60 18.95
N ASN A 212 -4.63 -3.65 18.14
CA ASN A 212 -5.91 -4.21 17.76
C ASN A 212 -6.88 -3.22 17.09
N TRP A 213 -6.39 -2.21 16.36
CA TRP A 213 -7.22 -1.23 15.63
C TRP A 213 -8.26 -1.89 14.71
N ASN A 214 -7.96 -3.07 14.17
CA ASN A 214 -8.85 -3.86 13.32
C ASN A 214 -10.18 -4.24 14.00
N ARG A 215 -10.22 -4.27 15.34
CA ARG A 215 -11.45 -4.52 16.10
C ARG A 215 -12.51 -3.42 15.95
N ILE A 216 -12.12 -2.23 15.49
CA ILE A 216 -13.06 -1.14 15.17
C ILE A 216 -14.06 -1.58 14.07
N TYR A 217 -13.69 -2.53 13.21
CA TYR A 217 -14.56 -3.06 12.16
C TYR A 217 -15.55 -4.14 12.63
N GLY A 218 -15.53 -4.47 13.92
CA GLY A 218 -16.42 -5.48 14.50
C GLY A 218 -16.07 -6.91 14.09
N LYS A 219 -16.89 -7.87 14.53
CA LYS A 219 -16.62 -9.32 14.37
C LYS A 219 -16.56 -9.82 12.93
N ARG A 220 -17.21 -9.10 12.00
CA ARG A 220 -17.16 -9.41 10.55
C ARG A 220 -15.87 -8.92 9.91
N GLY A 221 -15.11 -8.07 10.60
CA GLY A 221 -13.88 -7.47 10.11
C GLY A 221 -14.13 -6.54 8.92
N PHE A 222 -13.07 -6.38 8.13
CA PHE A 222 -13.06 -5.55 6.94
C PHE A 222 -12.33 -6.26 5.80
N MET A 223 -12.59 -5.79 4.59
CA MET A 223 -11.82 -6.15 3.41
C MET A 223 -11.09 -4.91 2.91
N GLN A 224 -9.79 -5.05 2.70
CA GLN A 224 -9.01 -4.00 2.08
C GLN A 224 -9.12 -4.12 0.56
N TYR A 225 -9.23 -2.98 -0.11
CA TYR A 225 -9.19 -2.88 -1.57
C TYR A 225 -8.08 -1.90 -1.92
N GLN A 226 -7.06 -2.37 -2.65
CA GLN A 226 -5.99 -1.50 -3.13
C GLN A 226 -5.76 -1.70 -4.62
N CYS A 227 -5.87 -0.61 -5.37
CA CYS A 227 -5.65 -0.61 -6.82
C CYS A 227 -4.63 0.46 -7.23
N VAL A 228 -4.17 0.35 -8.47
CA VAL A 228 -3.41 1.38 -9.20
C VAL A 228 -4.02 1.51 -10.59
N VAL A 229 -4.12 2.73 -11.10
CA VAL A 229 -4.54 3.04 -12.47
C VAL A 229 -3.50 3.94 -13.14
N PRO A 230 -3.15 3.74 -14.43
CA PRO A 230 -2.16 4.54 -15.14
C PRO A 230 -2.49 6.03 -15.14
N HIS A 231 -1.48 6.90 -15.25
CA HIS A 231 -1.66 8.37 -15.16
C HIS A 231 -2.62 8.95 -16.21
N ASP A 232 -2.52 8.51 -17.46
CA ASP A 232 -3.34 9.03 -18.58
C ASP A 232 -4.85 8.90 -18.32
N GLU A 233 -5.27 7.77 -17.76
CA GLU A 233 -6.66 7.49 -17.38
C GLU A 233 -6.94 7.73 -15.89
N GLY A 234 -5.89 7.98 -15.09
CA GLY A 234 -5.92 7.84 -13.64
C GLY A 234 -6.83 8.83 -12.95
N HIS A 235 -6.90 10.06 -13.46
CA HIS A 235 -7.78 11.09 -12.90
C HIS A 235 -9.26 10.72 -13.07
N ALA A 236 -9.64 10.24 -14.26
CA ALA A 236 -11.02 9.87 -14.58
C ALA A 236 -11.42 8.58 -13.86
N ALA A 237 -10.56 7.56 -13.89
CA ALA A 237 -10.79 6.28 -13.24
C ALA A 237 -10.91 6.42 -11.72
N ILE A 238 -9.98 7.13 -11.05
CA ILE A 238 -10.07 7.36 -9.60
C ILE A 238 -11.32 8.15 -9.23
N ARG A 239 -11.67 9.17 -10.03
CA ARG A 239 -12.90 9.95 -9.81
C ARG A 239 -14.15 9.06 -9.86
N GLU A 240 -14.21 8.15 -10.82
CA GLU A 240 -15.34 7.23 -10.96
C GLU A 240 -15.35 6.14 -9.88
N ILE A 241 -14.20 5.60 -9.49
CA ILE A 241 -14.06 4.72 -8.32
C ILE A 241 -14.64 5.39 -7.07
N MET A 242 -14.20 6.63 -6.78
CA MET A 242 -14.72 7.40 -5.64
C MET A 242 -16.22 7.64 -5.72
N ARG A 243 -16.76 7.91 -6.92
CA ARG A 243 -18.21 8.08 -7.13
C ARG A 243 -18.98 6.80 -6.85
N ARG A 244 -18.51 5.64 -7.33
CA ARG A 244 -19.16 4.35 -7.08
C ARG A 244 -19.13 4.00 -5.58
N ILE A 245 -17.99 4.23 -4.92
CA ILE A 245 -17.87 4.06 -3.46
C ILE A 245 -18.87 4.95 -2.72
N ALA A 246 -18.90 6.25 -3.03
CA ALA A 246 -19.81 7.19 -2.37
C ALA A 246 -21.29 6.82 -2.60
N ARG A 247 -21.65 6.38 -3.82
CA ARG A 247 -23.01 5.93 -4.17
C ARG A 247 -23.42 4.64 -3.48
N SER A 248 -22.49 3.70 -3.29
CA SER A 248 -22.76 2.42 -2.64
C SER A 248 -23.16 2.56 -1.16
N GLY A 249 -22.89 3.72 -0.56
CA GLY A 249 -23.05 3.95 0.88
C GLY A 249 -22.05 3.18 1.74
N SER A 250 -21.16 2.38 1.13
CA SER A 250 -20.09 1.66 1.81
C SER A 250 -19.02 2.67 2.22
N ALA A 251 -18.88 2.85 3.53
CA ALA A 251 -17.98 3.83 4.07
C ALA A 251 -16.60 3.23 4.31
N SER A 252 -15.60 3.68 3.55
CA SER A 252 -14.19 3.38 3.85
C SER A 252 -13.74 4.25 5.01
N PHE A 253 -13.37 3.63 6.13
CA PHE A 253 -12.91 4.37 7.32
C PHE A 253 -11.50 4.94 7.12
N LEU A 254 -10.63 4.16 6.49
CA LEU A 254 -9.30 4.58 6.07
C LEU A 254 -9.25 4.61 4.54
N ALA A 255 -8.86 5.74 3.97
CA ALA A 255 -8.66 5.85 2.54
C ALA A 255 -7.37 6.61 2.25
N VAL A 256 -6.48 5.97 1.51
CA VAL A 256 -5.12 6.46 1.24
C VAL A 256 -4.95 6.60 -0.26
N LEU A 257 -4.57 7.80 -0.71
CA LEU A 257 -4.30 8.13 -2.10
C LEU A 257 -2.86 8.59 -2.25
N LYS A 258 -2.16 8.13 -3.28
CA LYS A 258 -0.81 8.59 -3.63
C LYS A 258 -0.51 8.33 -5.10
N GLU A 259 0.56 8.92 -5.59
CA GLU A 259 1.08 8.67 -6.93
C GLU A 259 2.30 7.74 -6.86
N PHE A 260 2.31 6.73 -7.73
CA PHE A 260 3.49 5.95 -8.07
C PHE A 260 4.21 6.62 -9.22
N GLY A 261 5.53 6.77 -9.09
CA GLY A 261 6.40 7.29 -10.15
C GLY A 261 6.97 6.19 -11.04
N GLU A 262 7.97 6.59 -11.82
CA GLU A 262 8.48 5.86 -12.99
C GLU A 262 9.57 4.83 -12.69
N VAL A 263 10.03 4.72 -11.44
CA VAL A 263 11.12 3.78 -11.09
C VAL A 263 10.63 2.34 -11.29
N PRO A 264 11.21 1.58 -12.24
CA PRO A 264 10.75 0.23 -12.51
C PRO A 264 11.21 -0.73 -11.42
N SER A 265 10.30 -1.60 -10.98
CA SER A 265 10.69 -2.73 -10.14
C SER A 265 11.45 -3.79 -10.95
N PRO A 266 12.44 -4.48 -10.34
CA PRO A 266 13.04 -5.66 -10.94
C PRO A 266 12.09 -6.87 -11.01
N GLY A 267 11.01 -6.88 -10.21
CA GLY A 267 10.08 -8.00 -10.03
C GLY A 267 9.14 -8.23 -11.21
N ILE A 268 9.02 -9.48 -11.67
CA ILE A 268 8.16 -9.84 -12.82
C ILE A 268 6.67 -9.55 -12.53
N LEU A 269 6.21 -9.87 -11.32
CA LEU A 269 4.83 -9.68 -10.87
C LEU A 269 4.66 -8.47 -9.94
N SER A 270 5.56 -7.49 -10.04
CA SER A 270 5.48 -6.31 -9.18
C SER A 270 4.14 -5.57 -9.35
N PHE A 271 3.49 -5.26 -8.23
CA PHE A 271 2.23 -4.52 -8.25
C PHE A 271 2.44 -3.04 -8.62
N PRO A 272 3.35 -2.30 -7.97
CA PRO A 272 3.55 -0.89 -8.28
C PRO A 272 3.94 -0.66 -9.73
N ARG A 273 3.27 0.31 -10.34
CA ARG A 273 3.47 0.78 -11.71
C ARG A 273 3.11 2.26 -11.76
N PRO A 274 3.63 3.03 -12.73
CA PRO A 274 3.33 4.45 -12.85
C PRO A 274 1.82 4.69 -12.87
N GLY A 275 1.35 5.56 -11.99
CA GLY A 275 -0.08 5.82 -11.88
C GLY A 275 -0.55 6.25 -10.50
N VAL A 276 -1.86 6.37 -10.36
CA VAL A 276 -2.51 6.77 -9.11
C VAL A 276 -2.97 5.53 -8.37
N THR A 277 -2.55 5.37 -7.12
CA THR A 277 -2.94 4.23 -6.27
C THR A 277 -3.82 4.66 -5.11
N LEU A 278 -4.86 3.86 -4.89
CA LEU A 278 -5.89 4.07 -3.88
C LEU A 278 -5.99 2.81 -3.01
N ALA A 279 -5.91 2.97 -1.70
CA ALA A 279 -6.11 1.90 -0.71
C ALA A 279 -7.25 2.25 0.23
N LEU A 280 -8.18 1.31 0.43
CA LEU A 280 -9.46 1.51 1.10
C LEU A 280 -9.78 0.34 2.02
N ASP A 281 -10.35 0.62 3.19
CA ASP A 281 -10.79 -0.40 4.14
C ASP A 281 -12.32 -0.40 4.27
N PHE A 282 -12.97 -1.44 3.74
CA PHE A 282 -14.42 -1.58 3.75
C PHE A 282 -14.89 -2.54 4.83
N PRO A 283 -15.81 -2.14 5.73
CA PRO A 283 -16.51 -3.09 6.59
C PRO A 283 -17.14 -4.23 5.77
N HIS A 284 -16.98 -5.47 6.23
CA HIS A 284 -17.49 -6.62 5.47
C HIS A 284 -18.99 -6.83 5.70
N HIS A 285 -19.80 -6.37 4.75
CA HIS A 285 -21.26 -6.52 4.76
C HIS A 285 -21.75 -7.73 3.94
N GLY A 286 -20.85 -8.59 3.46
CA GLY A 286 -21.19 -9.76 2.64
C GLY A 286 -21.38 -9.40 1.16
N ALA A 287 -22.46 -9.89 0.55
CA ALA A 287 -22.73 -9.73 -0.88
C ALA A 287 -22.66 -8.28 -1.40
N PRO A 288 -23.16 -7.24 -0.69
CA PRO A 288 -23.03 -5.86 -1.16
C PRO A 288 -21.58 -5.38 -1.28
N THR A 289 -20.70 -5.76 -0.33
CA THR A 289 -19.28 -5.42 -0.37
C THR A 289 -18.60 -6.12 -1.56
N LEU A 290 -18.95 -7.39 -1.82
CA LEU A 290 -18.39 -8.16 -2.93
C LEU A 290 -18.85 -7.61 -4.29
N ALA A 291 -20.12 -7.24 -4.43
CA ALA A 291 -20.66 -6.64 -5.65
C ALA A 291 -19.99 -5.28 -5.95
N LEU A 292 -19.75 -4.46 -4.93
CA LEU A 292 -18.97 -3.23 -5.09
C LEU A 292 -17.56 -3.55 -5.60
N PHE A 293 -16.88 -4.55 -5.04
CA PHE A 293 -15.53 -4.91 -5.49
C PHE A 293 -15.51 -5.41 -6.92
N ASP A 294 -16.54 -6.13 -7.38
CA ASP A 294 -16.68 -6.53 -8.78
C ASP A 294 -16.82 -5.32 -9.72
N GLU A 295 -17.62 -4.32 -9.33
CA GLU A 295 -17.74 -3.06 -10.07
C GLU A 295 -16.42 -2.27 -10.13
N LEU A 296 -15.64 -2.28 -9.04
CA LEU A 296 -14.34 -1.61 -8.99
C LEU A 296 -13.29 -2.35 -9.80
N ASP A 297 -13.26 -3.69 -9.72
CA ASP A 297 -12.33 -4.54 -10.47
C ASP A 297 -12.49 -4.37 -11.98
N GLU A 298 -13.74 -4.29 -12.44
CA GLU A 298 -14.06 -4.04 -13.85
C GLU A 298 -13.52 -2.70 -14.31
N LEU A 299 -13.76 -1.64 -13.54
CA LEU A 299 -13.27 -0.30 -13.87
C LEU A 299 -11.74 -0.23 -13.85
N VAL A 300 -11.10 -0.83 -12.86
CA VAL A 300 -9.63 -0.92 -12.78
C VAL A 300 -9.08 -1.66 -13.99
N ARG A 301 -9.75 -2.74 -14.44
CA ARG A 301 -9.36 -3.51 -15.62
C ARG A 301 -9.53 -2.70 -16.91
N GLU A 302 -10.67 -2.03 -17.09
CA GLU A 302 -10.94 -1.16 -18.25
C GLU A 302 -9.93 -0.02 -18.36
N ALA A 303 -9.52 0.55 -17.22
CA ALA A 303 -8.50 1.59 -17.17
C ALA A 303 -7.05 1.08 -17.36
N GLY A 304 -6.83 -0.22 -17.58
CA GLY A 304 -5.49 -0.81 -17.71
C GLY A 304 -4.70 -0.82 -16.39
N GLY A 305 -5.40 -0.76 -15.25
CA GLY A 305 -4.84 -0.80 -13.92
C GLY A 305 -4.64 -2.20 -13.36
N ALA A 306 -4.43 -2.27 -12.04
CA ALA A 306 -4.40 -3.54 -11.30
C ALA A 306 -4.80 -3.40 -9.85
N VAL A 307 -5.21 -4.52 -9.26
CA VAL A 307 -5.41 -4.70 -7.83
C VAL A 307 -4.21 -5.42 -7.22
N TYR A 308 -3.82 -5.05 -6.00
CA TYR A 308 -2.63 -5.57 -5.33
C TYR A 308 -2.87 -6.97 -4.73
N PRO A 309 -2.16 -8.04 -5.17
CA PRO A 309 -2.31 -9.37 -4.58
C PRO A 309 -2.12 -9.42 -3.07
N ALA A 310 -1.22 -8.62 -2.50
CA ALA A 310 -0.94 -8.61 -1.07
C ALA A 310 -2.13 -8.15 -0.21
N LYS A 311 -3.08 -7.40 -0.81
CA LYS A 311 -4.26 -6.86 -0.13
C LYS A 311 -5.56 -7.49 -0.57
N ASP A 312 -5.50 -8.42 -1.52
CA ASP A 312 -6.67 -9.07 -2.06
C ASP A 312 -6.99 -10.39 -1.34
N ALA A 313 -8.27 -10.63 -1.14
CA ALA A 313 -8.80 -11.89 -0.66
C ALA A 313 -9.81 -12.54 -1.63
N ARG A 314 -10.10 -11.96 -2.81
CA ARG A 314 -11.15 -12.46 -3.72
C ARG A 314 -10.82 -12.48 -5.23
N MET A 315 -9.65 -12.00 -5.65
CA MET A 315 -9.23 -11.84 -7.05
C MET A 315 -9.45 -13.12 -7.86
N SER A 316 -10.15 -12.97 -8.99
CA SER A 316 -10.40 -14.03 -9.95
C SER A 316 -9.17 -14.31 -10.82
N ALA A 317 -9.15 -15.47 -11.47
CA ALA A 317 -8.14 -15.78 -12.47
C ALA A 317 -8.13 -14.78 -13.63
N ALA A 318 -9.31 -14.43 -14.16
CA ALA A 318 -9.43 -13.46 -15.25
C ALA A 318 -8.84 -12.09 -14.87
N ASN A 319 -9.16 -11.58 -13.69
CA ASN A 319 -8.64 -10.29 -13.22
C ASN A 319 -7.12 -10.35 -13.01
N PHE A 320 -6.60 -11.36 -12.31
CA PHE A 320 -5.16 -11.49 -12.09
C PHE A 320 -4.38 -11.56 -13.40
N GLN A 321 -4.83 -12.38 -14.34
CA GLN A 321 -4.16 -12.59 -15.62
C GLN A 321 -4.20 -11.33 -16.51
N ALA A 322 -5.26 -10.53 -16.40
CA ALA A 322 -5.33 -9.21 -17.05
C ALA A 322 -4.40 -8.19 -16.37
N TYR A 323 -4.38 -8.14 -15.04
CA TYR A 323 -3.55 -7.22 -14.25
C TYR A 323 -2.04 -7.50 -14.34
N PHE A 324 -1.69 -8.76 -14.58
CA PHE A 324 -0.31 -9.27 -14.62
C PHE A 324 -0.12 -10.20 -15.83
N PRO A 325 -0.08 -9.66 -17.06
CA PRO A 325 0.00 -10.48 -18.28
C PRO A 325 1.27 -11.35 -18.35
N GLN A 326 2.32 -11.01 -17.61
CA GLN A 326 3.57 -11.77 -17.50
C GLN A 326 3.45 -13.03 -16.61
N TRP A 327 2.27 -13.35 -16.08
CA TRP A 327 2.08 -14.47 -15.16
C TRP A 327 2.52 -15.83 -15.74
N GLN A 328 2.42 -16.02 -17.06
CA GLN A 328 2.85 -17.26 -17.72
C GLN A 328 4.37 -17.40 -17.77
N ASP A 329 5.09 -16.29 -17.97
CA ASP A 329 6.55 -16.28 -17.89
C ASP A 329 6.99 -16.51 -16.44
N PHE A 330 6.34 -15.86 -15.47
CA PHE A 330 6.56 -16.11 -14.05
C PHE A 330 6.31 -17.58 -13.66
N ALA A 331 5.27 -18.22 -14.20
CA ALA A 331 4.89 -19.58 -13.86
C ALA A 331 6.02 -20.60 -14.11
N ARG A 332 6.96 -20.31 -15.02
CA ARG A 332 8.14 -21.15 -15.29
C ARG A 332 9.12 -21.20 -14.12
N TYR A 333 9.08 -20.20 -13.24
CA TYR A 333 9.96 -20.09 -12.07
C TYR A 333 9.30 -20.58 -10.78
N VAL A 334 8.00 -20.87 -10.80
CA VAL A 334 7.30 -21.44 -9.64
C VAL A 334 7.94 -22.78 -9.30
N ASP A 335 8.29 -22.95 -8.03
CA ASP A 335 8.84 -24.20 -7.56
C ASP A 335 7.72 -25.28 -7.55
N PRO A 336 7.97 -26.50 -8.11
CA PRO A 336 6.94 -27.52 -8.24
C PRO A 336 6.24 -27.93 -6.93
N HIS A 337 6.89 -27.76 -5.78
CA HIS A 337 6.31 -28.08 -4.47
C HIS A 337 5.84 -26.85 -3.70
N PHE A 338 5.95 -25.64 -4.26
CA PHE A 338 5.41 -24.42 -3.68
C PHE A 338 4.05 -24.11 -4.27
N SER A 339 3.06 -23.90 -3.39
CA SER A 339 1.70 -23.56 -3.80
C SER A 339 1.02 -22.78 -2.69
N SER A 340 0.16 -21.83 -3.07
CA SER A 340 -0.68 -21.09 -2.13
C SER A 340 -2.14 -21.11 -2.59
N SER A 341 -3.06 -20.84 -1.66
CA SER A 341 -4.48 -20.70 -2.01
C SER A 341 -4.70 -19.58 -3.03
N PHE A 342 -3.92 -18.50 -2.94
CA PHE A 342 -3.92 -17.43 -3.94
C PHE A 342 -3.54 -17.96 -5.32
N TRP A 343 -2.38 -18.62 -5.44
CA TRP A 343 -1.87 -19.08 -6.74
C TRP A 343 -2.83 -20.05 -7.44
N ARG A 344 -3.38 -21.02 -6.70
CA ARG A 344 -4.36 -21.98 -7.25
C ARG A 344 -5.63 -21.29 -7.76
N ARG A 345 -6.08 -20.25 -7.07
CA ARG A 345 -7.28 -19.49 -7.44
C ARG A 345 -7.09 -18.66 -8.71
N VAL A 346 -5.91 -18.08 -8.90
CA VAL A 346 -5.68 -17.10 -9.97
C VAL A 346 -5.10 -17.68 -11.26
N THR A 347 -4.67 -18.94 -11.25
CA THR A 347 -4.04 -19.59 -12.43
C THR A 347 -4.89 -20.66 -13.08
N VAL A 348 -5.80 -21.29 -12.33
CA VAL A 348 -6.72 -22.29 -12.88
C VAL A 348 -7.98 -21.56 -13.36
N PRO A 349 -8.43 -21.76 -14.61
CA PRO A 349 -9.74 -21.28 -15.04
C PRO A 349 -10.80 -21.84 -14.08
N GLN A 350 -11.58 -20.98 -13.43
CA GLN A 350 -12.74 -21.47 -12.69
C GLN A 350 -13.66 -22.13 -13.71
N LYS A 351 -13.91 -23.44 -13.56
CA LYS A 351 -15.05 -24.05 -14.24
C LYS A 351 -16.27 -23.35 -13.66
N ASP A 352 -17.08 -22.74 -14.53
CA ASP A 352 -18.37 -22.18 -14.15
C ASP A 352 -19.17 -23.29 -13.45
N ASN A 353 -19.21 -23.24 -12.12
CA ASN A 353 -20.14 -24.05 -11.35
C ASN A 353 -21.49 -23.34 -11.48
N PHE A 354 -22.25 -23.76 -12.50
CA PHE A 354 -23.66 -23.43 -12.66
C PHE A 354 -24.50 -23.91 -11.47
#